data_AF-A0A5B1B552-F1
#
_entry.id   AF-A0A5B1B552-F1
#
_cell.length_a   1.000
_cell.length_b   1.000
_cell.length_c   1.000
_cell.angle_alpha   90.00
_cell.angle_beta   90.00
_cell.angle_gamma   90.00
#
_symmetry.space_group_name_H-M   'P 1'
#
loop_
_entity.id
_entity.type
_entity.pdbx_description
1 polymer ?
#
loop_
_entity_poly.entity_id
_entity_poly.type
_entity_poly.pdbx_seq_one_letter_code
_entity_poly.pdbx_strand_id
1 'polypeptide(L)'
;MQFANPKTFKTLENGYTKDDKYVFKKGGEIIKKADPKTFQVLTYTYQRDKKNVFIPGEITEIDVKSFKILECNNQGRKQKSLYATDKNYAYFQGKIIPNADVKTFYLIESDAPYQTYAIDKNKVYYSGKKLKDADPTTFKLNTNKTSSNYYDAKDKNYTYIRDKKTITKNK
;
A
#
# COMPACT_ATOMS: atom_id res chain seq x y z
N MET A 1 -10.12 -26.97 9.57
CA MET A 1 -8.96 -26.52 10.37
C MET A 1 -8.64 -27.59 11.40
N GLN A 2 -7.75 -28.53 11.09
CA GLN A 2 -7.48 -29.70 11.95
C GLN A 2 -6.62 -29.38 13.19
N PHE A 3 -5.92 -28.24 13.19
CA PHE A 3 -4.97 -27.87 14.26
C PHE A 3 -5.46 -26.74 15.18
N ALA A 4 -6.68 -26.25 14.97
CA ALA A 4 -7.21 -25.13 15.72
C ALA A 4 -7.65 -25.58 17.13
N ASN A 5 -7.24 -24.86 18.16
CA ASN A 5 -7.78 -25.03 19.50
C ASN A 5 -9.13 -24.28 19.61
N PRO A 6 -10.28 -24.98 19.70
CA PRO A 6 -11.59 -24.34 19.69
C PRO A 6 -11.85 -23.45 20.91
N LYS A 7 -11.15 -23.68 22.03
CA LYS A 7 -11.35 -22.91 23.27
C LYS A 7 -10.69 -21.53 23.22
N THR A 8 -9.64 -21.38 22.44
CA THR A 8 -8.85 -20.14 22.31
C THR A 8 -9.02 -19.49 20.94
N PHE A 9 -9.91 -20.03 20.10
CA PHE A 9 -10.14 -19.60 18.74
C PHE A 9 -10.69 -18.17 18.70
N LYS A 10 -10.07 -17.32 17.89
CA LYS A 10 -10.48 -15.93 17.66
C LYS A 10 -10.42 -15.58 16.19
N THR A 11 -11.51 -15.04 15.68
CA THR A 11 -11.57 -14.45 14.34
C THR A 11 -10.92 -13.06 14.35
N LEU A 12 -10.13 -12.79 13.32
CA LEU A 12 -9.55 -11.49 13.01
C LEU A 12 -10.16 -10.96 11.70
N GLU A 13 -9.81 -9.73 11.32
CA GLU A 13 -10.25 -9.15 10.06
C GLU A 13 -9.65 -9.88 8.84
N ASN A 14 -10.23 -9.62 7.66
CA ASN A 14 -9.71 -10.09 6.36
C ASN A 14 -9.51 -11.61 6.23
N GLY A 15 -10.32 -12.40 6.95
CA GLY A 15 -10.32 -13.87 6.86
C GLY A 15 -9.16 -14.54 7.59
N TYR A 16 -8.47 -13.81 8.47
CA TYR A 16 -7.49 -14.38 9.38
C TYR A 16 -8.17 -14.87 10.66
N THR A 17 -7.66 -15.96 11.23
CA THR A 17 -8.06 -16.42 12.55
C THR A 17 -6.82 -16.82 13.33
N LYS A 18 -6.94 -16.95 14.65
CA LYS A 18 -5.84 -17.42 15.50
C LYS A 18 -6.36 -18.21 16.68
N ASP A 19 -5.49 -19.03 17.25
CA ASP A 19 -5.65 -19.58 18.59
C ASP A 19 -4.41 -19.22 19.44
N ASP A 20 -4.20 -19.90 20.56
CA ASP A 20 -3.06 -19.66 21.44
C ASP A 20 -1.71 -20.08 20.84
N LYS A 21 -1.71 -20.90 19.78
CA LYS A 21 -0.51 -21.52 19.19
C LYS A 21 -0.24 -21.12 17.74
N TYR A 22 -1.28 -20.85 16.95
CA TYR A 22 -1.17 -20.60 15.51
C TYR A 22 -2.01 -19.42 15.05
N VAL A 23 -1.55 -18.82 13.97
CA VAL A 23 -2.34 -17.89 13.14
C VAL A 23 -2.65 -18.59 11.84
N PHE A 24 -3.89 -18.49 11.40
CA PHE A 24 -4.40 -19.08 10.18
C PHE A 24 -4.84 -17.99 9.21
N LYS A 25 -4.60 -18.18 7.92
CA LYS A 25 -5.21 -17.38 6.85
C LYS A 25 -6.47 -18.08 6.32
N LYS A 26 -7.20 -17.42 5.42
CA LYS A 26 -8.37 -17.98 4.73
C LYS A 26 -8.03 -19.37 4.16
N GLY A 27 -8.92 -20.35 4.40
CA GLY A 27 -8.69 -21.75 4.04
C GLY A 27 -8.08 -22.60 5.16
N GLY A 28 -7.67 -21.99 6.28
CA GLY A 28 -7.14 -22.72 7.44
C GLY A 28 -5.66 -23.08 7.36
N GLU A 29 -4.93 -22.47 6.42
CA GLU A 29 -3.48 -22.59 6.31
C GLU A 29 -2.77 -21.83 7.43
N ILE A 30 -1.79 -22.46 8.08
CA ILE A 30 -0.98 -21.86 9.14
C ILE A 30 0.03 -20.87 8.55
N ILE A 31 0.10 -19.68 9.14
CA ILE A 31 1.14 -18.68 8.86
C ILE A 31 2.39 -19.08 9.63
N LYS A 32 3.40 -19.57 8.91
CA LYS A 32 4.66 -20.01 9.52
C LYS A 32 5.34 -18.85 10.24
N LYS A 33 5.87 -19.12 11.44
CA LYS A 33 6.63 -18.18 12.31
C LYS A 33 5.83 -16.98 12.83
N ALA A 34 4.53 -16.89 12.57
CA ALA A 34 3.68 -15.86 13.19
C ALA A 34 3.58 -16.11 14.70
N ASP A 35 3.71 -15.03 15.49
CA ASP A 35 3.40 -15.05 16.92
C ASP A 35 1.91 -14.73 17.14
N PRO A 36 1.07 -15.71 17.51
CA PRO A 36 -0.37 -15.48 17.67
C PRO A 36 -0.70 -14.47 18.77
N LYS A 37 0.17 -14.32 19.78
CA LYS A 37 -0.08 -13.38 20.88
C LYS A 37 -0.03 -11.94 20.40
N THR A 38 0.89 -11.63 19.49
CA THR A 38 1.14 -10.26 19.00
C THR A 38 0.68 -10.01 17.57
N PHE A 39 0.18 -11.03 16.86
CA PHE A 39 -0.29 -10.91 15.49
C PHE A 39 -1.46 -9.93 15.34
N GLN A 40 -1.34 -9.05 14.36
CA GLN A 40 -2.30 -8.02 13.99
C GLN A 40 -2.49 -8.00 12.48
N VAL A 41 -3.75 -8.00 12.04
CA VAL A 41 -4.12 -7.67 10.67
C VAL A 41 -4.21 -6.16 10.56
N LEU A 42 -3.40 -5.54 9.69
CA LEU A 42 -3.37 -4.08 9.54
C LEU A 42 -4.18 -3.60 8.34
N THR A 43 -4.10 -4.35 7.25
CA THR A 43 -4.90 -4.24 6.03
C THR A 43 -5.05 -5.63 5.41
N TYR A 44 -5.79 -5.73 4.30
CA TYR A 44 -5.82 -6.95 3.47
C TYR A 44 -4.42 -7.38 3.02
N THR A 45 -3.53 -6.41 2.78
CA THR A 45 -2.17 -6.64 2.25
C THR A 45 -1.14 -6.85 3.34
N TYR A 46 -1.21 -6.10 4.44
CA TYR A 46 -0.17 -6.09 5.47
C TYR A 46 -0.70 -6.65 6.79
N GLN A 47 0.05 -7.60 7.35
CA GLN A 47 -0.10 -8.06 8.73
C GLN A 47 1.24 -7.90 9.45
N ARG A 48 1.23 -7.91 10.77
CA ARG A 48 2.48 -7.90 11.55
C ARG A 48 2.34 -8.68 12.84
N ASP A 49 3.46 -9.10 13.38
CA ASP A 49 3.60 -9.44 14.79
C ASP A 49 4.73 -8.57 15.40
N LYS A 50 5.18 -8.90 16.61
CA LYS A 50 6.25 -8.14 17.29
C LYS A 50 7.59 -8.15 16.54
N LYS A 51 7.85 -9.15 15.69
CA LYS A 51 9.14 -9.39 15.04
C LYS A 51 9.10 -9.24 13.52
N ASN A 52 7.94 -9.46 12.90
CA ASN A 52 7.82 -9.64 11.46
C ASN A 52 6.68 -8.82 10.88
N VAL A 53 6.85 -8.41 9.62
CA VAL A 53 5.75 -7.96 8.75
C VAL A 53 5.45 -9.08 7.75
N PHE A 54 4.17 -9.33 7.52
CA PHE A 54 3.68 -10.37 6.62
C PHE A 54 2.85 -9.81 5.48
N ILE A 55 2.91 -10.49 4.33
CA ILE A 55 2.20 -10.15 3.09
C ILE A 55 1.64 -11.44 2.50
N PRO A 56 0.33 -11.47 2.24
CA PRO A 56 -0.62 -12.38 2.85
C PRO A 56 -0.06 -13.73 3.31
N GLY A 57 0.34 -13.79 4.59
CA GLY A 57 0.81 -15.01 5.25
C GLY A 57 2.27 -15.38 5.00
N GLU A 58 3.02 -14.59 4.23
CA GLU A 58 4.45 -14.78 4.04
C GLU A 58 5.26 -13.73 4.79
N ILE A 59 6.34 -14.18 5.45
CA ILE A 59 7.29 -13.31 6.15
C ILE A 59 8.06 -12.45 5.14
N THR A 60 8.32 -11.20 5.50
CA THR A 60 9.07 -10.26 4.67
C THR A 60 10.34 -9.79 5.38
N GLU A 61 11.24 -9.14 4.64
CA GLU A 61 12.45 -8.50 5.18
C GLU A 61 12.22 -7.05 5.61
N ILE A 62 10.96 -6.59 5.64
CA ILE A 62 10.60 -5.23 6.04
C ILE A 62 10.99 -5.02 7.52
N ASP A 63 11.67 -3.91 7.82
CA ASP A 63 12.05 -3.56 9.19
C ASP A 63 10.80 -3.25 10.03
N VAL A 64 10.38 -4.22 10.85
CA VAL A 64 9.15 -4.13 11.67
C VAL A 64 9.10 -2.92 12.60
N LYS A 65 10.26 -2.41 13.03
CA LYS A 65 10.35 -1.29 13.97
C LYS A 65 10.01 0.05 13.31
N SER A 66 10.43 0.22 12.06
CA SER A 66 10.20 1.44 11.28
C SER A 66 9.05 1.30 10.26
N PHE A 67 8.47 0.11 10.14
CA PHE A 67 7.37 -0.17 9.23
C PHE A 67 6.16 0.74 9.46
N LYS A 68 5.73 1.40 8.39
CA LYS A 68 4.57 2.29 8.35
C LYS A 68 3.79 2.10 7.06
N ILE A 69 2.49 1.83 7.19
CA ILE A 69 1.57 1.91 6.05
C ILE A 69 1.25 3.38 5.81
N LEU A 70 1.38 3.82 4.57
CA LEU A 70 1.05 5.20 4.23
C LEU A 70 -0.47 5.38 4.15
N GLU A 71 -0.94 6.52 4.65
CA GLU A 71 -2.35 6.87 4.70
C GLU A 71 -2.59 8.12 3.83
N CYS A 72 -3.74 8.17 3.18
CA CYS A 72 -4.21 9.34 2.47
C CYS A 72 -5.58 9.77 3.02
N ASN A 73 -5.89 11.06 2.86
CA ASN A 73 -7.24 11.53 3.07
C ASN A 73 -8.04 11.26 1.79
N ASN A 74 -9.16 10.58 1.94
CA ASN A 74 -10.15 10.39 0.90
C ASN A 74 -11.50 10.88 1.46
N GLN A 75 -12.02 11.96 0.89
CA GLN A 75 -13.31 12.55 1.30
C GLN A 75 -13.44 12.76 2.83
N GLY A 76 -12.39 13.29 3.46
CA GLY A 76 -12.37 13.56 4.90
C GLY A 76 -12.14 12.35 5.80
N ARG A 77 -11.86 11.16 5.25
CA ARG A 77 -11.50 9.96 6.02
C ARG A 77 -10.08 9.52 5.72
N LYS A 78 -9.33 9.15 6.77
CA LYS A 78 -8.01 8.53 6.60
C LYS A 78 -8.17 7.10 6.10
N GLN A 79 -7.51 6.79 4.99
CA GLN A 79 -7.50 5.46 4.39
C GLN A 79 -6.08 4.93 4.29
N LYS A 80 -5.85 3.72 4.80
CA LYS A 80 -4.59 3.00 4.62
C LYS A 80 -4.44 2.58 3.16
N SER A 81 -3.28 2.87 2.58
CA SER A 81 -2.97 2.54 1.20
C SER A 81 -2.31 1.17 1.03
N LEU A 82 -2.05 0.81 -0.22
CA LEU A 82 -1.19 -0.33 -0.59
C LEU A 82 0.30 0.01 -0.48
N TYR A 83 0.65 1.28 -0.30
CA TYR A 83 2.01 1.73 -0.09
C TYR A 83 2.39 1.67 1.38
N ALA A 84 3.64 1.30 1.62
CA ALA A 84 4.25 1.34 2.94
C ALA A 84 5.70 1.79 2.82
N THR A 85 6.29 2.15 3.94
CA THR A 85 7.73 2.43 4.06
C THR A 85 8.30 1.73 5.28
N ASP A 86 9.59 1.50 5.25
CA ASP A 86 10.40 1.33 6.45
C ASP A 86 11.55 2.35 6.41
N LYS A 87 12.55 2.22 7.28
CA LYS A 87 13.71 3.13 7.31
C LYS A 87 14.58 3.08 6.04
N ASN A 88 14.49 2.01 5.25
CA ASN A 88 15.36 1.73 4.12
C ASN A 88 14.65 1.93 2.78
N TYR A 89 13.38 1.52 2.67
CA TYR A 89 12.69 1.37 1.40
C TYR A 89 11.24 1.87 1.44
N ALA A 90 10.75 2.24 0.27
CA ALA A 90 9.32 2.35 -0.01
C ALA A 90 8.84 1.07 -0.71
N TYR A 91 7.59 0.69 -0.45
CA TYR A 91 6.98 -0.54 -0.91
C TYR A 91 5.62 -0.27 -1.55
N PHE A 92 5.28 -1.07 -2.57
CA PHE A 92 3.92 -1.21 -3.06
C PHE A 92 3.50 -2.68 -2.96
N GLN A 93 2.45 -2.96 -2.18
CA GLN A 93 2.02 -4.32 -1.86
C GLN A 93 3.17 -5.24 -1.41
N GLY A 94 4.11 -4.69 -0.62
CA GLY A 94 5.27 -5.43 -0.15
C GLY A 94 6.48 -5.50 -1.05
N LYS A 95 6.32 -5.13 -2.32
CA LYS A 95 7.45 -5.13 -3.26
C LYS A 95 8.20 -3.83 -3.12
N ILE A 96 9.52 -3.92 -2.97
CA ILE A 96 10.41 -2.76 -2.94
C ILE A 96 10.20 -1.94 -4.23
N ILE A 97 10.06 -0.63 -4.07
CA ILE A 97 10.05 0.33 -5.17
C ILE A 97 11.51 0.71 -5.44
N PRO A 98 12.12 0.27 -6.57
CA PRO A 98 13.54 0.46 -6.78
C PRO A 98 13.92 1.94 -6.85
N ASN A 99 15.00 2.30 -6.17
CA ASN A 99 15.58 3.65 -6.17
C ASN A 99 14.62 4.76 -5.70
N ALA A 100 13.60 4.44 -4.92
CA ALA A 100 12.75 5.45 -4.28
C ALA A 100 13.51 6.19 -3.18
N ASP A 101 13.34 7.51 -3.11
CA ASP A 101 13.84 8.30 -1.98
C ASP A 101 12.84 8.19 -0.83
N VAL A 102 13.07 7.20 0.06
CA VAL A 102 12.15 6.88 1.16
C VAL A 102 11.90 8.06 2.12
N LYS A 103 12.88 8.96 2.28
CA LYS A 103 12.79 10.11 3.19
C LYS A 103 11.78 11.15 2.69
N THR A 104 11.58 11.22 1.38
CA THR A 104 10.68 12.17 0.73
C THR A 104 9.48 11.49 0.09
N PHE A 105 9.26 10.20 0.36
CA PHE A 105 8.19 9.42 -0.25
C PHE A 105 6.85 9.70 0.44
N TYR A 106 5.84 10.15 -0.32
CA TYR A 106 4.51 10.47 0.19
C TYR A 106 3.40 10.12 -0.82
N LEU A 107 2.16 10.10 -0.32
CA LEU A 107 0.96 9.90 -1.12
C LEU A 107 0.34 11.25 -1.48
N ILE A 108 -0.13 11.38 -2.72
CA ILE A 108 -0.95 12.52 -3.14
C ILE A 108 -2.39 12.28 -2.71
N GLU A 109 -3.07 13.29 -2.17
CA GLU A 109 -4.49 13.18 -1.81
C GLU A 109 -5.34 12.83 -3.03
N SER A 110 -6.27 11.88 -2.85
CA SER A 110 -7.07 11.30 -3.92
C SER A 110 -8.47 10.96 -3.42
N ASP A 111 -9.47 11.22 -4.26
CA ASP A 111 -10.84 10.77 -4.05
C ASP A 111 -11.08 9.34 -4.57
N ALA A 112 -10.06 8.69 -5.11
CA ALA A 112 -10.15 7.31 -5.57
C ALA A 112 -10.23 6.35 -4.38
N PRO A 113 -11.01 5.25 -4.47
CA PRO A 113 -11.17 4.30 -3.38
C PRO A 113 -9.87 3.60 -2.96
N TYR A 114 -8.82 3.66 -3.79
CA TYR A 114 -7.49 3.19 -3.45
C TYR A 114 -6.45 4.16 -4.00
N GLN A 115 -5.44 4.48 -3.19
CA GLN A 115 -4.32 5.31 -3.62
C GLN A 115 -3.40 4.53 -4.55
N THR A 116 -3.32 4.97 -5.81
CA THR A 116 -2.47 4.36 -6.84
C THR A 116 -1.21 5.17 -7.11
N TYR A 117 -1.21 6.48 -6.86
CA TYR A 117 -0.05 7.35 -7.09
C TYR A 117 0.75 7.61 -5.82
N ALA A 118 2.06 7.70 -5.95
CA ALA A 118 2.97 8.16 -4.91
C ALA A 118 4.07 9.02 -5.52
N ILE A 119 4.68 9.88 -4.73
CA ILE A 119 5.75 10.80 -5.16
C ILE A 119 6.91 10.70 -4.19
N ASP A 120 8.13 10.75 -4.72
CA ASP A 120 9.29 11.22 -3.97
C ASP A 120 9.83 12.51 -4.62
N LYS A 121 10.83 13.16 -4.00
CA LYS A 121 11.38 14.43 -4.51
C LYS A 121 11.86 14.40 -5.97
N ASN A 122 12.13 13.21 -6.52
CA ASN A 122 12.70 13.00 -7.84
C ASN A 122 11.76 12.32 -8.84
N LYS A 123 10.74 11.59 -8.38
CA LYS A 123 9.96 10.66 -9.22
C LYS A 123 8.50 10.59 -8.80
N VAL A 124 7.66 10.32 -9.80
CA VAL A 124 6.26 9.92 -9.61
C VAL A 124 6.13 8.43 -9.87
N TYR A 125 5.30 7.76 -9.07
CA TYR A 125 5.03 6.33 -9.16
C TYR A 125 3.54 6.08 -9.34
N TYR A 126 3.19 5.10 -10.16
CA TYR A 126 1.85 4.53 -10.26
C TYR A 126 1.93 3.03 -9.93
N SER A 127 1.20 2.59 -8.91
CA SER A 127 1.23 1.21 -8.39
C SER A 127 2.66 0.66 -8.21
N GLY A 128 3.54 1.46 -7.60
CA GLY A 128 4.95 1.13 -7.37
C GLY A 128 5.87 1.24 -8.59
N LYS A 129 5.34 1.50 -9.79
CA LYS A 129 6.13 1.67 -11.02
C LYS A 129 6.45 3.14 -11.26
N LYS A 130 7.72 3.46 -11.48
CA LYS A 130 8.16 4.81 -11.88
C LYS A 130 7.47 5.23 -13.19
N LEU A 131 6.86 6.41 -13.20
CA LEU A 131 6.39 7.06 -14.42
C LEU A 131 7.54 7.75 -15.15
N LYS A 132 7.65 7.46 -16.45
CA LYS A 132 8.73 7.98 -17.28
C LYS A 132 8.45 9.44 -17.68
N ASP A 133 9.41 10.31 -17.41
CA ASP A 133 9.40 11.75 -17.68
C ASP A 133 8.31 12.55 -16.94
N ALA A 134 7.70 11.95 -15.90
CA ALA A 134 6.78 12.67 -15.04
C ALA A 134 7.52 13.69 -14.17
N ASP A 135 6.95 14.89 -14.07
CA ASP A 135 7.51 15.96 -13.25
C ASP A 135 6.89 15.93 -11.84
N PRO A 136 7.61 15.44 -10.82
CA PRO A 136 7.09 15.32 -9.46
C PRO A 136 6.69 16.66 -8.83
N THR A 137 7.27 17.77 -9.28
CA THR A 137 7.02 19.11 -8.70
C THR A 137 5.68 19.69 -9.13
N THR A 138 5.21 19.32 -10.33
CA THR A 138 3.96 19.83 -10.90
C THR A 138 2.86 18.77 -10.99
N PHE A 139 3.16 17.53 -10.60
CA PHE A 139 2.22 16.41 -10.66
C PHE A 139 1.03 16.61 -9.70
N LYS A 140 -0.18 16.49 -10.23
CA LYS A 140 -1.45 16.64 -9.49
C LYS A 140 -2.48 15.64 -9.99
N LEU A 141 -3.27 15.12 -9.07
CA LEU A 141 -4.43 14.28 -9.43
C LEU A 141 -5.55 15.14 -10.00
N ASN A 142 -6.28 14.58 -10.97
CA ASN A 142 -7.48 15.19 -11.50
C ASN A 142 -8.69 14.71 -10.70
N THR A 143 -9.14 15.53 -9.75
CA THR A 143 -10.31 15.26 -8.90
C THR A 143 -11.63 15.60 -9.61
N ASN A 144 -11.59 16.45 -10.65
CA ASN A 144 -12.76 16.85 -11.41
C ASN A 144 -13.00 15.92 -12.60
N LYS A 145 -13.54 14.73 -12.33
CA LYS A 145 -13.97 13.78 -13.36
C LYS A 145 -15.29 14.24 -13.99
N THR A 146 -15.22 15.16 -14.94
CA THR A 146 -16.34 15.43 -15.85
C THR A 146 -16.31 14.42 -17.00
N SER A 147 -17.46 14.15 -17.62
CA SER A 147 -17.59 13.31 -18.83
C SER A 147 -16.70 13.75 -20.01
N SER A 148 -16.10 14.95 -19.92
CA SER A 148 -15.22 15.57 -20.91
C SER A 148 -13.71 15.49 -20.62
N ASN A 149 -13.29 15.05 -19.42
CA ASN A 149 -11.87 14.96 -19.03
C ASN A 149 -11.49 13.53 -18.61
N TYR A 150 -10.84 12.80 -19.52
CA TYR A 150 -10.58 11.35 -19.37
C TYR A 150 -9.27 11.00 -18.63
N TYR A 151 -8.50 11.98 -18.13
CA TYR A 151 -7.24 11.75 -17.41
C TYR A 151 -7.42 11.77 -15.89
N ASP A 152 -6.64 10.96 -15.16
CA ASP A 152 -6.69 10.84 -13.70
C ASP A 152 -5.57 11.63 -12.99
N ALA A 153 -4.52 12.03 -13.70
CA ALA A 153 -3.49 12.93 -13.20
C ALA A 153 -2.86 13.77 -14.32
N LYS A 154 -2.14 14.83 -13.95
CA LYS A 154 -1.37 15.65 -14.91
C LYS A 154 -0.13 16.23 -14.23
N ASP A 155 0.84 16.59 -15.05
CA ASP A 155 1.91 17.52 -14.69
C ASP A 155 1.98 18.66 -15.73
N LYS A 156 3.02 19.48 -15.69
CA LYS A 156 3.18 20.62 -16.62
C LYS A 156 3.30 20.21 -18.10
N ASN A 157 3.70 18.98 -18.39
CA ASN A 157 4.01 18.48 -19.74
C ASN A 157 2.95 17.49 -20.25
N TYR A 158 2.39 16.67 -19.35
CA TYR A 158 1.59 15.52 -19.70
C TYR A 158 0.32 15.39 -18.87
N THR A 159 -0.69 14.76 -19.47
CA THR A 159 -1.83 14.17 -18.77
C THR A 159 -1.64 12.65 -18.70
N TYR A 160 -2.18 12.03 -17.65
CA TYR A 160 -1.99 10.62 -17.33
C TYR A 160 -3.32 9.91 -17.15
N ILE A 161 -3.37 8.68 -17.64
CA ILE A 161 -4.39 7.70 -17.31
C ILE A 161 -3.62 6.50 -16.79
N ARG A 162 -3.65 6.31 -15.47
CA ARG A 162 -2.85 5.30 -14.80
C ARG A 162 -1.35 5.51 -15.11
N ASP A 163 -0.67 4.49 -15.63
CA ASP A 163 0.74 4.61 -16.00
C ASP A 163 1.00 5.15 -17.41
N LYS A 164 -0.05 5.48 -18.18
CA LYS A 164 0.06 5.97 -19.55
C LYS A 164 -0.04 7.49 -19.59
N LYS A 165 0.85 8.13 -20.37
CA LYS A 165 0.86 9.58 -20.57
C LYS A 165 0.42 9.98 -21.97
N THR A 166 -0.17 11.16 -22.07
CA THR A 166 -0.51 11.87 -23.31
C THR A 166 -0.02 13.32 -23.20
N ILE A 167 0.44 13.91 -24.30
CA ILE A 167 0.88 15.31 -24.33
C ILE A 167 -0.30 16.22 -23.94
N THR A 168 -0.07 17.15 -23.03
CA THR A 168 -1.06 18.17 -22.69
C THR A 168 -1.23 19.12 -23.88
N LYS A 169 -2.31 18.97 -24.65
CA LYS A 169 -2.71 19.99 -25.63
C LYS A 169 -3.34 21.15 -24.84
N ASN A 170 -2.61 22.23 -24.66
CA ASN A 170 -3.20 23.48 -24.22
C ASN A 170 -4.19 23.92 -25.31
N LYS A 171 -5.49 23.89 -24.99
CA LYS A 171 -6.51 24.59 -25.76
C LYS A 171 -6.55 26.04 -25.33
#